data_AF-A0A8T3WY12-F1
#
_entry.id   AF-A0A8T3WY12-F1
#
_cell.length_a   1.000
_cell.length_b   1.000
_cell.length_c   1.000
_cell.angle_alpha   90.00
_cell.angle_beta   90.00
_cell.angle_gamma   90.00
#
_symmetry.space_group_name_H-M   'P 1'
#
loop_
_entity.id
_entity.type
_entity.pdbx_description
1 polymer ?
#
loop_
_entity_poly.entity_id
_entity_poly.type
_entity_poly.pdbx_seq_one_letter_code
_entity_poly.pdbx_strand_id
1 'polypeptide(L)'
;MEEGQKELVLKSARISYLGNYIIALLTIVFLVLLYFQFGMTFSLTPKTQSELISTLILLGIAGIASFMIEQPEWDRLRHYFIITMNEVIKHEGIINKHKVILPYATVADISVKKNFLGRILDYGDLTVSSFKTGSDMMMKGVRSPEKYYTMIQNRVNLIREGQLQMFGKKGQRDEEEPAESREELEDRKKELEDMIEETKQSFYNREIDEKQFESTIQKFQQEIIEIDVKLKKK
;
A
#
# COMPACT_ATOMS: atom_id res chain seq x y z
N MET A 1 12.81 13.99 -13.77
CA MET A 1 13.35 13.45 -12.51
C MET A 1 12.30 13.75 -11.45
N GLU A 2 11.44 12.77 -11.16
CA GLU A 2 10.33 12.95 -10.22
C GLU A 2 10.86 13.10 -8.80
N GLU A 3 10.46 14.18 -8.12
CA GLU A 3 10.72 14.36 -6.70
C GLU A 3 10.20 13.15 -5.91
N GLY A 4 11.11 12.57 -5.15
CA GLY A 4 10.89 11.35 -4.37
C GLY A 4 9.70 11.49 -3.43
N GLN A 5 8.57 10.91 -3.84
CA GLN A 5 7.50 10.59 -2.93
C GLN A 5 8.08 9.66 -1.86
N LYS A 6 8.10 10.12 -0.61
CA LYS A 6 8.64 9.35 0.52
C LYS A 6 7.82 8.08 0.68
N GLU A 7 8.34 6.98 0.15
CA GLU A 7 7.85 5.64 0.41
C GLU A 7 7.97 5.34 1.91
N LEU A 8 6.85 5.10 2.57
CA LEU A 8 6.85 4.73 3.98
C LEU A 8 7.03 3.23 4.10
N VAL A 9 8.23 2.81 4.51
CA VAL A 9 8.54 1.41 4.78
C VAL A 9 8.14 1.05 6.21
N LEU A 10 7.21 0.11 6.34
CA LEU A 10 6.79 -0.44 7.61
C LEU A 10 7.39 -1.82 7.83
N LYS A 11 7.93 -2.01 9.04
CA LYS A 11 8.43 -3.28 9.54
C LYS A 11 7.77 -3.57 10.87
N SER A 12 7.67 -4.84 11.24
CA SER A 12 7.24 -5.24 12.57
C SER A 12 8.15 -4.60 13.63
N ALA A 13 7.53 -4.01 14.65
CA ALA A 13 8.22 -3.39 15.76
C ALA A 13 8.78 -4.48 16.71
N ARG A 14 9.99 -4.28 17.24
CA ARG A 14 10.58 -5.21 18.22
C ARG A 14 9.70 -5.43 19.45
N ILE A 15 8.96 -4.39 19.83
CA ILE A 15 8.03 -4.39 20.96
C ILE A 15 6.90 -5.42 20.77
N SER A 16 6.51 -5.77 19.54
CA SER A 16 5.48 -6.78 19.34
C SER A 16 5.90 -8.18 19.79
N TYR A 17 7.20 -8.41 19.90
CA TYR A 17 7.79 -9.67 20.35
C TYR A 17 8.11 -9.69 21.85
N LEU A 18 7.66 -8.69 22.61
CA LEU A 18 7.90 -8.62 24.05
C LEU A 18 7.42 -9.88 24.78
N GLY A 19 6.29 -10.46 24.35
CA GLY A 19 5.81 -11.74 24.89
C GLY A 19 6.84 -12.87 24.73
N ASN A 20 7.47 -12.98 23.56
CA ASN A 20 8.52 -13.97 23.31
C ASN A 20 9.72 -13.74 24.23
N TYR A 21 10.14 -12.48 24.43
CA TYR A 21 11.25 -12.16 25.34
C TYR A 21 10.93 -12.46 26.80
N ILE A 22 9.70 -12.23 27.25
CA ILE A 22 9.25 -12.59 28.60
C ILE A 22 9.27 -14.11 28.77
N ILE A 23 8.75 -14.87 27.81
CA ILE A 23 8.76 -16.34 27.86
C ILE A 23 10.20 -16.87 27.82
N ALA A 24 11.06 -16.32 26.97
CA ALA A 24 12.48 -16.67 26.93
C ALA A 24 13.17 -16.38 28.27
N LEU A 25 12.91 -15.22 28.87
CA LEU A 25 13.44 -14.86 30.19
C LEU A 25 12.97 -15.84 31.27
N LEU A 26 11.67 -16.15 31.33
CA LEU A 26 11.12 -17.14 32.27
C LEU A 26 11.73 -18.52 32.05
N THR A 27 11.97 -18.91 30.80
CA THR A 27 12.62 -20.17 30.44
C THR A 27 14.06 -20.22 30.94
N ILE A 28 14.81 -19.13 30.80
CA ILE A 28 16.19 -19.01 31.32
C ILE A 28 16.19 -19.06 32.85
N VAL A 29 15.31 -18.32 33.52
CA VAL A 29 15.18 -18.35 34.98
C VAL A 29 14.85 -19.76 35.45
N PHE A 30 13.91 -20.44 34.80
CA PHE A 30 13.56 -21.82 35.09
C PHE A 30 14.74 -22.78 34.91
N LEU A 31 15.51 -22.64 33.82
CA LEU A 31 16.73 -23.42 33.60
C LEU A 31 17.76 -23.21 34.72
N VAL A 32 17.96 -21.97 35.16
CA VAL A 32 18.88 -21.65 36.26
C VAL A 32 18.39 -22.29 37.57
N LEU A 33 17.09 -22.23 37.86
CA LEU A 33 16.52 -22.88 39.04
C LEU A 33 16.69 -24.41 38.99
N LEU A 34 16.42 -25.04 37.85
CA LEU A 34 16.68 -26.47 37.67
C LEU A 34 18.15 -26.81 37.86
N TYR A 35 19.05 -25.99 37.30
CA TYR A 35 20.49 -26.20 37.40
C TYR A 35 20.95 -26.27 38.85
N PHE A 36 20.51 -25.33 39.69
CA PHE A 36 20.83 -25.32 41.11
C PHE A 36 20.10 -26.41 41.89
N GLN A 37 18.80 -26.64 41.63
CA GLN A 37 17.98 -27.61 42.37
C GLN A 37 18.45 -29.06 42.20
N PHE A 38 18.88 -29.42 40.99
CA PHE A 38 19.28 -30.79 40.64
C PHE A 38 20.80 -30.98 40.59
N GLY A 39 21.59 -29.93 40.87
CA GLY A 39 23.05 -29.97 40.77
C GLY A 39 23.53 -30.37 39.37
N MET A 40 22.85 -29.89 38.33
CA MET A 40 23.18 -30.26 36.96
C MET A 40 24.60 -29.78 36.62
N THR A 41 25.30 -30.56 35.80
CA THR A 41 26.61 -30.20 35.27
C THR A 41 26.55 -30.16 33.75
N PHE A 42 27.34 -29.27 33.15
CA PHE A 42 27.51 -29.18 31.71
C PHE A 42 28.92 -29.65 31.36
N SER A 43 29.04 -30.64 30.48
CA SER A 43 30.31 -31.12 29.94
C SER A 43 30.19 -31.36 28.45
N LEU A 44 31.16 -30.87 27.67
CA LEU A 44 31.21 -31.14 26.22
C LEU A 44 31.50 -32.61 25.92
N THR A 45 32.17 -33.30 26.85
CA THR A 45 32.52 -34.73 26.75
C THR A 45 32.01 -35.46 27.99
N PRO A 46 30.69 -35.72 28.07
CA PRO A 46 30.09 -36.37 29.23
C PRO A 46 30.66 -37.77 29.40
N LYS A 47 31.13 -38.08 30.61
CA LYS A 47 31.73 -39.38 30.95
C LYS A 47 30.75 -40.31 31.64
N THR A 48 29.71 -39.75 32.25
CA THR A 48 28.67 -40.47 33.00
C THR A 48 27.30 -40.29 32.33
N GLN A 49 26.38 -41.23 32.57
CA GLN A 49 25.01 -41.13 32.04
C GLN A 49 24.27 -39.91 32.62
N SER A 50 24.52 -39.56 33.88
CA SER A 50 23.94 -38.38 34.53
C SER A 50 24.42 -37.06 33.91
N GLU A 51 25.72 -36.96 33.57
CA GLU A 51 26.27 -35.81 32.85
C GLU A 51 25.67 -35.68 31.45
N LEU A 52 25.50 -36.80 30.75
CA LEU A 52 24.89 -36.81 29.41
C LEU A 52 23.44 -36.30 29.46
N ILE A 53 22.62 -36.83 30.37
CA ILE A 53 21.22 -36.41 30.52
C ILE A 53 21.13 -34.91 30.88
N SER A 54 21.94 -34.47 31.85
CA SER A 54 21.96 -33.05 32.28
C SER A 54 22.37 -32.13 31.13
N THR A 55 23.40 -32.51 30.37
CA THR A 55 23.87 -31.75 29.20
C THR A 55 22.80 -31.66 28.12
N LEU A 56 22.09 -32.75 27.83
CA LEU A 56 21.01 -32.75 26.83
C LEU A 56 19.82 -31.88 27.27
N ILE A 57 19.44 -31.92 28.55
CA ILE A 57 18.36 -31.07 29.09
C ILE A 57 18.75 -29.58 28.98
N LEU A 58 19.97 -29.25 29.41
CA LEU A 58 20.47 -27.87 29.35
C LEU A 58 20.53 -27.36 27.91
N LEU A 59 21.07 -28.15 26.98
CA LEU A 59 21.12 -27.79 25.56
C LEU A 59 19.73 -27.67 24.94
N GLY A 60 18.80 -28.57 25.28
CA GLY A 60 17.43 -28.53 24.77
C GLY A 60 16.71 -27.24 25.18
N ILE A 61 16.74 -26.91 26.47
CA ILE A 61 16.09 -25.70 27.00
C ILE A 61 16.82 -24.44 26.50
N ALA A 62 18.15 -24.42 26.49
CA ALA A 62 18.92 -23.30 25.94
C ALA A 62 18.62 -23.08 24.44
N GLY A 63 18.46 -24.16 23.68
CA GLY A 63 18.06 -24.12 22.27
C GLY A 63 16.67 -23.51 22.08
N ILE A 64 15.69 -23.89 22.92
CA ILE A 64 14.35 -23.28 22.91
C ILE A 64 14.43 -21.78 23.21
N ALA A 65 15.19 -21.38 24.24
CA ALA A 65 15.36 -19.98 24.61
C ALA A 65 16.03 -19.18 23.47
N SER A 66 17.08 -19.71 22.83
CA SER A 66 17.74 -19.07 21.68
C SER A 66 16.78 -18.90 20.52
N PHE A 67 16.02 -19.95 20.19
CA PHE A 67 15.02 -19.92 19.12
C PHE A 67 13.97 -18.81 19.35
N MET A 68 13.47 -18.64 20.57
CA MET A 68 12.51 -17.59 20.90
C MET A 68 13.08 -16.18 20.74
N ILE A 69 14.38 -16.00 21.00
CA ILE A 69 15.08 -14.72 20.88
C ILE A 69 15.36 -14.36 19.41
N GLU A 70 15.67 -15.36 18.58
CA GLU A 70 16.04 -15.18 17.17
C GLU A 70 14.84 -15.04 16.23
N GLN A 71 13.72 -15.71 16.53
CA GLN A 71 12.51 -15.69 15.69
C GLN A 71 12.04 -14.28 15.26
N PRO A 72 12.05 -13.25 16.14
CA PRO A 72 11.69 -11.87 15.77
C PRO A 72 12.53 -11.25 14.65
N GLU A 73 13.84 -11.51 14.65
CA GLU A 73 14.74 -10.95 13.64
C GLU A 73 14.53 -11.64 12.29
N TRP A 74 14.24 -12.95 12.29
CA TRP A 74 13.86 -13.69 11.09
C TRP A 74 12.57 -13.17 10.47
N ASP A 75 11.53 -12.93 11.27
CA ASP A 75 10.25 -12.43 10.76
C ASP A 75 10.38 -11.02 10.17
N ARG A 76 11.18 -10.16 10.81
CA ARG A 76 11.45 -8.79 10.36
C ARG A 76 12.30 -8.72 9.08
N LEU A 77 13.15 -9.72 8.84
CA LEU A 77 13.91 -9.85 7.59
C LEU A 77 13.03 -10.35 6.45
N ARG A 78 12.05 -11.22 6.74
CA ARG A 78 11.17 -11.84 5.74
C ARG A 78 10.03 -10.94 5.28
N HIS A 79 9.51 -10.07 6.15
CA HIS A 79 8.27 -9.33 5.87
C HIS A 79 8.46 -7.83 6.07
N TYR A 80 8.18 -7.04 5.03
CA TYR A 80 8.08 -5.59 5.13
C TYR A 80 7.02 -5.06 4.16
N PHE A 81 6.48 -3.89 4.50
CA PHE A 81 5.43 -3.25 3.75
C PHE A 81 5.89 -1.88 3.27
N ILE A 82 5.41 -1.46 2.12
CA ILE A 82 5.66 -0.14 1.57
C ILE A 82 4.29 0.49 1.30
N ILE A 83 4.05 1.64 1.92
CA ILE A 83 2.84 2.43 1.68
C ILE A 83 3.18 3.54 0.68
N THR A 84 2.62 3.45 -0.52
CA THR A 84 2.77 4.45 -1.60
C THR A 84 1.48 5.23 -1.82
N MET A 85 1.45 6.22 -2.72
CA MET A 85 0.29 7.09 -2.93
C MET A 85 -0.95 6.37 -3.46
N ASN A 86 -0.78 5.28 -4.22
CA ASN A 86 -1.89 4.59 -4.90
C ASN A 86 -2.10 3.15 -4.41
N GLU A 87 -1.12 2.57 -3.70
CA GLU A 87 -1.12 1.17 -3.33
C GLU A 87 -0.39 0.89 -2.03
N VAL A 88 -0.69 -0.27 -1.46
CA VAL A 88 0.08 -0.91 -0.40
C VAL A 88 0.79 -2.12 -0.98
N ILE A 89 2.09 -2.19 -0.76
CA ILE A 89 2.93 -3.29 -1.25
C ILE A 89 3.41 -4.10 -0.06
N LYS A 90 3.24 -5.42 -0.12
CA LYS A 90 3.85 -6.37 0.79
C LYS A 90 4.99 -7.11 0.09
N HIS A 91 6.14 -7.15 0.73
CA HIS A 91 7.26 -8.00 0.35
C HIS A 91 7.38 -9.15 1.33
N GLU A 92 7.47 -10.37 0.80
CA GLU A 92 7.64 -11.59 1.56
C GLU A 92 8.81 -12.42 1.02
N GLY A 93 9.58 -13.01 1.93
CA GLY A 93 10.60 -14.01 1.60
C GLY A 93 12.04 -13.47 1.60
N ILE A 94 12.98 -14.38 1.89
CA ILE A 94 14.42 -14.09 1.92
C ILE A 94 15.08 -14.46 0.59
N ILE A 95 14.80 -15.67 0.09
CA ILE A 95 15.40 -16.23 -1.13
C ILE A 95 14.50 -15.95 -2.33
N ASN A 96 13.24 -16.42 -2.27
CA ASN A 96 12.21 -16.10 -3.25
C ASN A 96 11.40 -14.91 -2.75
N LYS A 97 11.63 -13.73 -3.35
CA LYS A 97 10.93 -12.50 -3.00
C LYS A 97 9.57 -12.49 -3.70
N HIS A 98 8.51 -12.68 -2.94
CA HIS A 98 7.14 -12.47 -3.40
C HIS A 98 6.70 -11.03 -3.11
N LYS A 99 6.12 -10.38 -4.12
CA LYS A 99 5.56 -9.03 -4.01
C LYS A 99 4.05 -9.12 -4.20
N VAL A 100 3.28 -8.71 -3.20
CA VAL A 100 1.83 -8.60 -3.28
C VAL A 100 1.48 -7.13 -3.30
N ILE A 101 0.78 -6.70 -4.35
CA ILE A 101 0.40 -5.30 -4.56
C ILE A 101 -1.11 -5.18 -4.34
N LEU A 102 -1.51 -4.24 -3.48
CA LEU A 102 -2.89 -3.96 -3.16
C LEU A 102 -3.23 -2.49 -3.46
N PRO A 103 -3.82 -2.19 -4.62
CA PRO A 103 -4.29 -0.84 -4.95
C PRO A 103 -5.39 -0.38 -3.99
N TYR A 104 -5.38 0.90 -3.58
CA TYR A 104 -6.40 1.44 -2.67
C TYR A 104 -7.82 1.35 -3.22
N ALA A 105 -7.98 1.42 -4.55
CA ALA A 105 -9.26 1.22 -5.22
C ALA A 105 -9.86 -0.18 -4.96
N THR A 106 -9.04 -1.16 -4.60
CA THR A 106 -9.46 -2.56 -4.33
C THR A 106 -9.64 -2.88 -2.85
N VAL A 107 -9.36 -1.92 -1.97
CA VAL A 107 -9.49 -2.10 -0.52
C VAL A 107 -10.96 -2.15 -0.14
N ALA A 108 -11.36 -3.24 0.49
CA ALA A 108 -12.69 -3.46 1.02
C ALA A 108 -12.81 -2.88 2.43
N ASP A 109 -11.91 -3.32 3.31
CA ASP A 109 -11.91 -2.97 4.73
C ASP A 109 -10.48 -2.85 5.25
N ILE A 110 -10.32 -2.09 6.33
CA ILE A 110 -9.07 -1.95 7.07
C ILE A 110 -9.40 -2.18 8.54
N SER A 111 -8.71 -3.10 9.18
CA SER A 111 -8.94 -3.41 10.59
C SER A 111 -7.63 -3.36 11.40
N VAL A 112 -7.75 -2.90 12.64
CA VAL A 112 -6.64 -2.85 13.60
C VAL A 112 -6.95 -3.79 14.76
N LYS A 113 -6.03 -4.70 15.06
CA LYS A 113 -6.12 -5.62 16.19
C LYS A 113 -4.99 -5.38 17.19
N LYS A 114 -5.35 -4.98 18.40
CA LYS A 114 -4.42 -4.80 19.53
C LYS A 114 -4.75 -5.74 20.67
N ASN A 115 -3.77 -6.56 21.06
CA ASN A 115 -3.83 -7.34 22.30
C ASN A 115 -3.66 -6.43 23.51
N PHE A 116 -3.94 -6.93 24.73
CA PHE A 116 -3.84 -6.14 25.97
C PHE A 116 -2.49 -5.40 26.10
N LEU A 117 -1.37 -6.11 25.94
CA LEU A 117 -0.03 -5.51 25.93
C LEU A 117 0.17 -4.53 24.77
N GLY A 118 -0.42 -4.82 23.60
CA GLY A 118 -0.41 -3.94 22.43
C GLY A 118 -1.10 -2.59 22.66
N ARG A 119 -2.14 -2.56 23.50
CA ARG A 119 -2.80 -1.30 23.89
C ARG A 119 -1.91 -0.44 24.78
N ILE A 120 -1.19 -1.06 25.72
CA ILE A 120 -0.30 -0.36 26.64
C ILE A 120 0.95 0.16 25.92
N LEU A 121 1.52 -0.66 25.04
CA LEU A 121 2.79 -0.39 24.37
C LEU A 121 2.62 0.20 22.96
N ASP A 122 1.39 0.54 22.60
CA ASP A 122 0.99 1.11 21.31
C ASP A 122 1.54 0.34 20.09
N TYR A 123 1.28 -0.96 20.05
CA TYR A 123 1.52 -1.79 18.88
C TYR A 123 0.34 -2.71 18.59
N GLY A 124 0.18 -3.10 17.34
CA GLY A 124 -0.87 -4.03 16.94
C GLY A 124 -0.71 -4.50 15.51
N ASP A 125 -1.64 -5.35 15.10
CA ASP A 125 -1.69 -5.85 13.74
C ASP A 125 -2.65 -4.97 12.92
N LEU A 126 -2.25 -4.63 11.70
CA LEU A 126 -3.06 -3.89 10.74
C LEU A 126 -3.38 -4.81 9.56
N THR A 127 -4.66 -5.07 9.31
CA THR A 127 -5.10 -5.92 8.21
C THR A 127 -5.81 -5.08 7.16
N VAL A 128 -5.41 -5.22 5.90
CA VAL A 128 -6.06 -4.58 4.76
C VAL A 128 -6.67 -5.68 3.90
N SER A 129 -8.00 -5.68 3.81
CA SER A 129 -8.76 -6.68 3.06
C SER A 129 -9.07 -6.19 1.64
N SER A 130 -8.98 -7.09 0.66
CA SER A 130 -9.25 -6.81 -0.75
C SER A 130 -10.54 -7.48 -1.20
N PHE A 131 -11.43 -6.75 -1.87
CA PHE A 131 -12.59 -7.38 -2.50
C PHE A 131 -12.22 -8.15 -3.78
N LYS A 132 -11.09 -7.82 -4.42
CA LYS A 132 -10.69 -8.41 -5.70
C LYS A 132 -9.96 -9.75 -5.54
N THR A 133 -9.05 -9.82 -4.56
CA THR A 133 -8.19 -11.01 -4.39
C THR A 133 -8.78 -11.99 -3.37
N GLY A 134 -9.74 -11.56 -2.54
CA GLY A 134 -10.28 -12.35 -1.44
C GLY A 134 -9.23 -12.72 -0.38
N SER A 135 -8.04 -12.11 -0.43
CA SER A 135 -6.93 -12.35 0.48
C SER A 135 -6.64 -11.10 1.31
N ASP A 136 -6.38 -11.34 2.60
CA ASP A 136 -6.09 -10.30 3.57
C ASP A 136 -4.59 -10.03 3.65
N MET A 137 -4.22 -8.76 3.56
CA MET A 137 -2.85 -8.30 3.77
C MET A 137 -2.67 -7.89 5.24
N MET A 138 -2.14 -8.80 6.05
CA MET A 138 -1.88 -8.53 7.47
C MET A 138 -0.44 -8.05 7.72
N MET A 139 -0.31 -6.88 8.34
CA MET A 139 0.92 -6.29 8.84
C MET A 139 1.02 -6.56 10.35
N LYS A 140 1.91 -7.46 10.75
CA LYS A 140 2.04 -7.85 12.17
C LYS A 140 2.89 -6.86 12.97
N GLY A 141 2.45 -6.55 14.19
CA GLY A 141 3.27 -5.86 15.18
C GLY A 141 3.69 -4.44 14.79
N VAL A 142 2.84 -3.71 14.08
CA VAL A 142 3.10 -2.33 13.68
C VAL A 142 2.99 -1.41 14.89
N ARG A 143 3.94 -0.48 15.04
CA ARG A 143 3.90 0.56 16.09
C ARG A 143 2.90 1.64 15.71
N SER A 144 2.04 2.07 16.63
CA SER A 144 1.00 3.07 16.37
C SER A 144 0.13 2.74 15.15
N PRO A 145 -0.50 1.55 15.10
CA PRO A 145 -1.23 1.07 13.91
C PRO A 145 -2.40 1.99 13.50
N GLU A 146 -2.98 2.74 14.42
CA GLU A 146 -4.06 3.72 14.16
C GLU A 146 -3.62 4.85 13.25
N LYS A 147 -2.34 5.26 13.35
CA LYS A 147 -1.76 6.27 12.45
C LYS A 147 -1.80 5.78 11.01
N TYR A 148 -1.41 4.53 10.80
CA TYR A 148 -1.37 3.92 9.48
C TYR A 148 -2.76 3.55 8.96
N TYR A 149 -3.66 3.09 9.85
CA TYR A 149 -5.08 2.94 9.54
C TYR A 149 -5.66 4.24 8.98
N THR A 150 -5.52 5.35 9.70
CA THR A 150 -6.04 6.66 9.29
C THR A 150 -5.43 7.11 7.96
N MET A 151 -4.12 6.90 7.80
CA MET A 151 -3.41 7.24 6.57
C MET A 151 -3.92 6.46 5.35
N ILE A 152 -4.10 5.15 5.48
CA ILE A 152 -4.61 4.29 4.40
C ILE A 152 -6.08 4.61 4.14
N GLN A 153 -6.89 4.74 5.19
CA GLN A 153 -8.32 5.07 5.08
C GLN A 153 -8.53 6.39 4.34
N ASN A 154 -7.77 7.43 4.67
CA ASN A 154 -7.85 8.72 3.99
C ASN A 154 -7.50 8.58 2.50
N ARG A 155 -6.49 7.79 2.15
CA ARG A 155 -6.13 7.54 0.74
C ARG A 155 -7.21 6.77 -0.02
N VAL A 156 -7.82 5.77 0.62
CA VAL A 156 -8.96 5.03 0.06
C VAL A 156 -10.14 5.97 -0.19
N ASN A 157 -10.47 6.85 0.77
CA ASN A 157 -11.56 7.81 0.63
C ASN A 157 -11.31 8.82 -0.50
N LEU A 158 -10.11 9.38 -0.61
CA LEU A 158 -9.75 10.31 -1.68
C LEU A 158 -9.95 9.70 -3.08
N ILE A 159 -9.55 8.44 -3.26
CA ILE A 159 -9.72 7.75 -4.54
C ILE A 159 -11.20 7.48 -4.82
N ARG A 160 -11.98 7.09 -3.81
CA ARG A 160 -13.43 6.88 -3.95
C ARG A 160 -14.14 8.18 -4.28
N GLU A 161 -13.82 9.28 -3.61
CA GLU A 161 -14.39 10.60 -3.89
C GLU A 161 -14.03 11.11 -5.28
N GLY A 162 -12.77 10.97 -5.70
CA GLY A 162 -12.35 11.32 -7.06
C GLY A 162 -13.09 10.50 -8.14
N GLN A 163 -13.31 9.21 -7.89
CA GLN A 163 -14.15 8.37 -8.75
C GLN A 163 -15.59 8.88 -8.76
N LEU A 164 -16.19 9.17 -7.60
CA LEU A 164 -17.56 9.67 -7.49
C LEU A 164 -17.76 11.01 -8.19
N GLN A 165 -16.78 11.92 -8.17
CA GLN A 165 -16.86 13.18 -8.93
C GLN A 165 -16.80 12.94 -10.45
N MET A 166 -15.99 11.98 -10.89
CA MET A 166 -15.92 11.58 -12.31
C MET A 166 -17.22 10.91 -12.79
N PHE A 167 -17.88 10.13 -11.92
CA PHE A 167 -19.20 9.53 -12.22
C PHE A 167 -20.35 10.53 -12.07
N GLY A 168 -20.29 11.43 -11.09
CA GLY A 168 -21.28 12.48 -10.85
C GLY A 168 -21.33 13.51 -11.98
N LYS A 169 -20.18 13.88 -12.56
CA LYS A 169 -20.13 14.72 -13.78
C LYS A 169 -20.69 14.02 -15.03
N LYS A 170 -20.72 12.69 -15.06
CA LYS A 170 -21.38 11.95 -16.15
C LYS A 170 -22.90 11.90 -16.00
N GLY A 171 -23.43 11.99 -14.77
CA GLY A 171 -24.88 12.00 -14.50
C GLY A 171 -25.54 13.38 -14.56
N GLN A 172 -24.77 14.47 -14.55
CA GLN A 172 -25.26 15.86 -14.75
C GLN A 172 -25.04 16.38 -16.18
N ARG A 173 -24.80 15.49 -17.14
CA ARG A 173 -24.74 15.82 -18.59
C ARG A 173 -26.00 15.38 -19.37
N ASP A 174 -27.07 15.08 -18.64
CA ASP A 174 -28.41 14.81 -19.18
C ASP A 174 -29.45 15.82 -18.66
N GLU A 175 -29.02 16.99 -18.19
CA GLU A 175 -29.84 18.19 -18.45
C GLU A 175 -29.71 18.40 -19.95
N GLU A 176 -30.76 18.05 -20.69
CA GLU A 176 -30.88 18.22 -22.13
C GLU A 176 -30.33 19.61 -22.53
N GLU A 177 -29.07 19.65 -22.98
CA GLU A 177 -28.64 20.68 -23.93
C GLU A 177 -29.73 20.64 -25.01
N PRO A 178 -30.49 21.74 -25.21
CA PRO A 178 -31.54 21.75 -26.21
C PRO A 178 -30.91 21.24 -27.50
N ALA A 179 -31.46 20.16 -28.05
CA ALA A 179 -30.77 19.37 -29.05
C ALA A 179 -30.38 20.26 -30.24
N GLU A 180 -29.13 20.75 -30.25
CA GLU A 180 -28.61 21.72 -31.24
C GLU A 180 -29.11 21.28 -32.61
N SER A 181 -29.88 22.14 -33.26
CA SER A 181 -30.48 21.78 -34.55
C SER A 181 -29.36 21.40 -35.52
N ARG A 182 -29.67 20.57 -36.52
CA ARG A 182 -28.66 20.19 -37.51
C ARG A 182 -28.04 21.44 -38.18
N GLU A 183 -28.84 22.48 -38.34
CA GLU A 183 -28.44 23.80 -38.86
C GLU A 183 -27.44 24.49 -37.92
N GLU A 184 -27.70 24.55 -36.61
CA GLU A 184 -26.76 25.12 -35.63
C GLU A 184 -25.41 24.37 -35.57
N LEU A 185 -25.43 23.04 -35.72
CA LEU A 185 -24.21 22.23 -35.77
C LEU A 185 -23.38 22.49 -37.03
N GLU A 186 -24.04 22.68 -38.17
CA GLU A 186 -23.38 23.01 -39.45
C GLU A 186 -22.81 24.44 -39.41
N ASP A 187 -23.54 25.40 -38.84
CA ASP A 187 -23.08 26.78 -38.66
C ASP A 187 -21.87 26.87 -37.71
N ARG A 188 -21.93 26.17 -36.57
CA ARG A 188 -20.82 26.12 -35.61
C ARG A 188 -19.58 25.44 -36.18
N LYS A 189 -19.75 24.39 -36.99
CA LYS A 189 -18.63 23.75 -37.69
C LYS A 189 -17.94 24.74 -38.64
N LYS A 190 -18.74 25.51 -39.39
CA LYS A 190 -18.22 26.52 -40.31
C LYS A 190 -17.48 27.64 -39.58
N GLU A 191 -17.99 28.12 -38.45
CA GLU A 191 -17.31 29.10 -37.61
C GLU A 191 -15.93 28.60 -37.14
N LEU A 192 -15.84 27.34 -36.71
CA LEU A 192 -14.57 26.72 -36.31
C LEU A 192 -13.57 26.61 -37.48
N GLU A 193 -14.05 26.31 -38.69
CA GLU A 193 -13.22 26.29 -39.89
C GLU A 193 -12.67 27.69 -40.22
N ASP A 194 -13.50 28.73 -40.10
CA ASP A 194 -13.10 30.12 -40.30
C ASP A 194 -12.06 30.57 -39.24
N MET A 195 -12.26 30.19 -37.97
CA MET A 195 -11.30 30.46 -36.88
C MET A 195 -9.96 29.75 -37.09
N ILE A 196 -9.96 28.54 -37.66
CA ILE A 196 -8.72 27.83 -38.03
C ILE A 196 -7.95 28.64 -39.08
N GLU A 197 -8.62 29.18 -40.09
CA GLU A 197 -7.98 29.99 -41.12
C GLU A 197 -7.44 31.32 -40.57
N GLU A 198 -8.18 32.00 -39.70
CA GLU A 198 -7.69 33.20 -39.00
C GLU A 198 -6.45 32.89 -38.13
N THR A 199 -6.46 31.74 -37.45
CA THR A 199 -5.34 31.28 -36.63
C THR A 199 -4.11 30.95 -37.49
N LYS A 200 -4.30 30.38 -38.69
CA LYS A 200 -3.19 30.19 -39.66
C LYS A 200 -2.64 31.52 -40.14
N GLN A 201 -3.51 32.50 -40.40
CA GLN A 201 -3.10 33.81 -40.88
C GLN A 201 -2.30 34.60 -39.82
N SER A 202 -2.74 34.58 -38.56
CA SER A 202 -2.01 35.18 -37.43
C SER A 202 -0.66 34.50 -37.18
N PHE A 203 -0.56 33.18 -37.34
CA PHE A 203 0.70 32.46 -37.30
C PHE A 203 1.65 32.88 -38.44
N TYR A 204 1.14 33.01 -39.66
CA TYR A 204 1.92 33.49 -40.81
C TYR A 204 2.44 34.92 -40.60
N ASN A 205 1.62 35.79 -40.02
CA ASN A 205 1.97 37.15 -39.64
C ASN A 205 2.91 37.23 -38.42
N ARG A 206 3.29 36.09 -37.82
CA ARG A 206 4.12 35.96 -36.62
C ARG A 206 3.54 36.63 -35.37
N GLU A 207 2.22 36.75 -35.30
CA GLU A 207 1.51 37.32 -34.14
C GLU A 207 1.40 36.33 -32.97
N ILE A 208 1.44 35.03 -33.26
CA ILE A 208 1.40 33.94 -32.29
C ILE A 208 2.59 33.00 -32.45
N ASP A 209 3.02 32.36 -31.35
CA ASP A 209 4.10 31.38 -31.38
C ASP A 209 3.63 29.99 -31.85
N GLU A 210 4.57 29.15 -32.29
CA GLU A 210 4.31 27.81 -32.82
C GLU A 210 3.59 26.89 -31.82
N LYS A 211 3.89 27.01 -30.52
CA LYS A 211 3.25 26.16 -29.50
C LYS A 211 1.79 26.55 -29.30
N GLN A 212 1.51 27.86 -29.29
CA GLN A 212 0.18 28.39 -29.18
C GLN A 212 -0.66 28.07 -30.43
N PHE A 213 -0.05 28.13 -31.62
CA PHE A 213 -0.67 27.71 -32.87
C PHE A 213 -1.09 26.23 -32.83
N GLU A 214 -0.15 25.32 -32.56
CA GLU A 214 -0.42 23.86 -32.55
C GLU A 214 -1.49 23.49 -31.51
N SER A 215 -1.41 24.06 -30.30
CA SER A 215 -2.40 23.81 -29.26
C SER A 215 -3.81 24.30 -29.65
N THR A 216 -3.91 25.40 -30.38
CA THR A 216 -5.19 26.00 -30.78
C THR A 216 -5.82 25.22 -31.93
N ILE A 217 -5.02 24.87 -32.94
CA ILE A 217 -5.46 24.03 -34.07
C ILE A 217 -5.92 22.65 -33.58
N GLN A 218 -5.16 22.01 -32.69
CA GLN A 218 -5.53 20.71 -32.15
C GLN A 218 -6.87 20.75 -31.41
N LYS A 219 -7.14 21.84 -30.67
CA LYS A 219 -8.41 22.04 -29.97
C LYS A 219 -9.58 22.18 -30.94
N PHE A 220 -9.47 23.02 -31.97
CA PHE A 220 -10.54 23.20 -32.96
C PHE A 220 -10.79 21.92 -33.77
N GLN A 221 -9.74 21.19 -34.15
CA GLN A 221 -9.90 19.91 -34.85
C GLN A 221 -10.64 18.86 -34.01
N GLN A 222 -10.37 18.79 -32.70
CA GLN A 222 -11.11 17.90 -31.80
C GLN A 222 -12.60 18.26 -31.73
N GLU A 223 -12.91 19.56 -31.66
CA GLU A 223 -14.29 20.04 -31.60
C GLU A 223 -15.06 19.76 -32.90
N ILE A 224 -14.43 19.95 -34.06
CA ILE A 224 -15.01 19.58 -35.37
C ILE A 224 -15.31 18.08 -35.45
N ILE A 225 -14.41 17.21 -34.94
CA ILE A 225 -14.63 15.76 -34.92
C ILE A 225 -15.84 15.41 -34.04
N GLU A 226 -16.01 16.05 -32.88
CA GLU A 226 -17.17 15.84 -32.02
C GLU A 226 -18.48 16.25 -32.71
N ILE A 227 -18.48 17.39 -33.42
CA ILE A 227 -19.63 17.85 -34.22
C ILE A 227 -19.97 16.87 -35.34
N ASP A 228 -18.98 16.37 -36.08
CA ASP A 228 -19.19 15.38 -37.14
C ASP A 228 -19.79 14.07 -36.61
N VAL A 229 -19.42 13.65 -35.39
CA VAL A 229 -20.02 12.50 -34.72
C VAL A 229 -21.47 12.78 -34.31
N LYS A 230 -21.79 13.99 -33.83
CA LYS A 230 -23.17 14.40 -33.52
C LYS A 230 -24.05 14.44 -34.78
N LEU A 231 -23.54 15.00 -35.88
CA LEU A 231 -24.24 15.07 -37.17
C LEU A 231 -24.55 13.68 -37.76
N LYS A 232 -23.65 12.69 -37.57
CA LYS A 232 -23.88 11.31 -38.03
C LYS A 232 -24.89 10.51 -37.22
N LYS A 233 -25.20 10.93 -35.98
CA LYS A 233 -26.14 10.26 -35.07
C LYS A 233 -27.58 10.75 -35.23
N LYS A 234 -27.80 11.89 -35.89
CA LYS A 234 -29.12 12.43 -36.25
C LYS A 234 -29.49 12.03 -37.68
#